data_AF-A0A3D2W3B5-F1
#
_entry.id   AF-A0A3D2W3B5-F1
#
_cell.length_a   1.000
_cell.length_b   1.000
_cell.length_c   1.000
_cell.angle_alpha   90.00
_cell.angle_beta   90.00
_cell.angle_gamma   90.00
#
_symmetry.space_group_name_H-M   'P 1'
#
loop_
_entity.id
_entity.type
_entity.pdbx_description
1 polymer ?
#
loop_
_entity_poly.entity_id
_entity_poly.type
_entity_poly.pdbx_seq_one_letter_code
_entity_poly.pdbx_strand_id
1 'polypeptide(L)' 'MKMLDLSQELKSNAYPGRGIVIGKSKDGKSAVTAYFIMGRSENSRNRVFLEEGRGIRTEAFDPSKLTD' A
#
# COMPACT_ATOMS: atom_id res chain seq x y z
N MET A 1 -13.28 -15.21 15.72
CA MET A 1 -12.43 -14.83 14.56
C MET A 1 -11.02 -15.31 14.83
N LYS A 2 -10.37 -15.96 13.85
CA LYS A 2 -8.98 -16.40 14.01
C LYS A 2 -8.07 -15.17 13.83
N MET A 3 -7.15 -14.96 14.76
CA MET A 3 -6.15 -13.91 14.63
C MET A 3 -5.15 -14.37 13.57
N LEU A 4 -5.04 -13.61 12.48
CA LEU A 4 -4.12 -13.91 11.37
C LEU A 4 -2.76 -13.27 11.64
N ASP A 5 -1.69 -13.98 11.31
CA ASP A 5 -0.34 -13.41 11.28
C ASP A 5 -0.16 -12.65 9.98
N LEU A 6 -0.32 -11.32 10.04
CA LEU A 6 -0.18 -10.43 8.89
C LEU A 6 1.13 -10.63 8.14
N SER A 7 2.23 -10.92 8.84
CA SER A 7 3.52 -11.12 8.20
C SER A 7 3.54 -12.38 7.32
N GLN A 8 2.85 -13.45 7.76
CA GLN A 8 2.73 -14.68 6.99
C GLN A 8 1.75 -14.51 5.82
N GLU A 9 0.65 -13.80 6.01
CA GLU A 9 -0.30 -13.50 4.94
C GLU A 9 0.35 -12.71 3.80
N LEU A 10 1.16 -11.69 4.13
CA LEU A 10 1.85 -10.90 3.11
C LEU A 10 3.02 -11.65 2.47
N LYS A 11 3.71 -12.54 3.20
CA LYS A 11 4.83 -13.34 2.65
C LYS A 11 4.36 -14.46 1.72
N SER A 12 3.24 -15.11 2.05
CA SER A 12 2.73 -16.26 1.29
C SER A 12 1.99 -15.84 0.02
N ASN A 13 1.65 -14.56 -0.11
CA ASN A 13 0.97 -14.01 -1.27
C ASN A 13 1.88 -13.01 -2.01
N ALA A 14 2.37 -13.39 -3.20
CA ALA A 14 3.19 -12.51 -4.03
C ALA A 14 2.43 -11.26 -4.53
N TYR A 15 1.09 -11.26 -4.48
CA TYR A 15 0.25 -10.14 -4.86
C TYR A 15 -0.94 -9.96 -3.90
N PRO A 16 -0.72 -9.39 -2.71
CA PRO A 16 -1.78 -9.09 -1.75
C PRO A 16 -2.70 -7.94 -2.22
N GLY A 17 -2.31 -7.22 -3.28
CA GLY A 17 -3.05 -6.08 -3.79
C GLY A 17 -2.71 -4.81 -3.01
N ARG A 18 -3.71 -3.97 -2.76
CA ARG A 18 -3.57 -2.73 -1.99
C ARG A 18 -4.03 -3.00 -0.56
N GLY A 19 -3.34 -2.45 0.43
CA GLY A 19 -3.69 -2.71 1.83
C GLY A 19 -3.30 -1.57 2.75
N ILE A 20 -4.11 -1.37 3.79
CA ILE A 20 -3.86 -0.44 4.88
C ILE A 20 -3.70 -1.27 6.16
N VAL A 21 -2.61 -1.06 6.87
CA VAL A 21 -2.31 -1.69 8.16
C VAL A 21 -2.32 -0.62 9.22
N ILE A 22 -3.10 -0.83 10.27
CA ILE A 22 -3.20 0.09 11.41
C ILE A 22 -2.81 -0.69 12.66
N GLY A 23 -1.92 -0.11 13.45
CA GLY A 23 -1.43 -0.74 14.67
C GLY A 23 -0.74 0.27 15.58
N LYS A 24 0.12 -0.25 16.45
CA LYS A 24 0.93 0.54 17.36
C LYS A 24 2.41 0.24 17.15
N SER A 25 3.27 1.19 17.48
CA SER A 25 4.70 0.98 17.57
C SER A 25 5.03 -0.13 18.58
N LYS A 26 6.23 -0.70 18.49
CA LYS A 26 6.69 -1.78 19.39
C LYS A 26 6.61 -1.39 20.88
N ASP A 27 6.87 -0.13 21.19
CA ASP A 27 6.77 0.42 22.55
C ASP A 27 5.35 0.89 22.94
N GLY A 28 4.38 0.78 22.03
CA GLY A 28 2.98 1.13 22.24
C GLY A 28 2.67 2.63 22.28
N LYS A 29 3.67 3.50 22.09
CA LYS A 29 3.51 4.96 22.25
C LYS A 29 2.92 5.68 21.06
N SER A 30 3.06 5.12 19.87
CA SER A 30 2.59 5.73 18.63
C SER A 30 1.56 4.84 17.94
N ALA A 31 0.49 5.44 17.45
CA ALA A 31 -0.31 4.82 16.40
C ALA A 31 0.52 4.78 15.11
N VAL A 32 0.50 3.66 14.41
CA VAL A 32 1.23 3.46 13.17
C VAL A 32 0.24 3.06 12.09
N THR A 33 0.32 3.75 10.95
CA THR A 33 -0.43 3.40 9.75
C THR A 33 0.56 3.17 8.63
N ALA A 34 0.46 2.01 7.98
CA ALA A 34 1.19 1.71 6.75
C ALA A 34 0.17 1.52 5.63
N TYR A 35 0.33 2.25 4.53
CA TYR A 35 -0.46 2.09 3.32
C TYR A 35 0.45 1.71 2.17
N PHE A 36 0.07 0.66 1.43
CA PHE A 36 0.81 0.20 0.27
C PHE A 36 -0.14 -0.03 -0.91
N ILE A 37 0.39 0.27 -2.10
CA ILE A 37 -0.23 -0.02 -3.39
C ILE A 37 0.62 -1.02 -4.17
N MET A 38 -0.04 -1.84 -4.97
CA MET A 38 0.61 -2.77 -5.89
C MET A 38 -0.13 -2.77 -7.23
N GLY A 39 0.58 -3.16 -8.28
CA GLY A 39 0.05 -3.31 -9.64
C GLY A 39 0.50 -4.62 -10.28
N ARG A 40 -0.33 -5.16 -11.18
CA ARG A 40 -0.02 -6.37 -11.96
C ARG A 40 0.51 -6.03 -13.35
N SER A 41 -0.10 -5.05 -14.00
CA SER A 41 0.30 -4.52 -15.30
C SER A 41 1.32 -3.39 -15.17
N GLU A 42 2.00 -3.06 -16.25
CA GLU A 42 2.88 -1.89 -16.33
C GLU A 42 2.16 -0.61 -15.91
N ASN A 43 0.96 -0.35 -16.48
CA ASN A 43 0.16 0.83 -16.15
C ASN A 43 -0.25 0.90 -14.66
N SER A 44 -0.58 -0.24 -14.04
CA SER A 44 -0.96 -0.27 -12.62
C SER A 44 0.24 -0.19 -11.68
N ARG A 45 1.42 -0.69 -12.11
CA ARG A 45 2.69 -0.56 -11.38
C ARG A 45 3.27 0.84 -11.47
N ASN A 46 2.93 1.57 -12.52
CA ASN A 46 3.34 2.95 -12.75
C ASN A 46 2.57 3.93 -11.86
N ARG A 47 2.38 3.65 -10.57
CA ARG A 47 1.63 4.50 -9.65
C ARG A 47 2.43 4.83 -8.40
N VAL A 48 2.41 6.10 -8.00
CA VAL A 48 3.07 6.61 -6.78
C VAL A 48 2.11 7.45 -5.96
N PHE A 49 2.38 7.56 -4.66
CA PHE A 49 1.65 8.47 -3.80
C PHE A 49 2.16 9.89 -3.96
N LEU A 50 1.23 10.83 -4.01
CA LEU A 50 1.48 12.25 -3.82
C LEU A 50 0.61 12.77 -2.70
N GLU A 51 1.13 13.76 -1.99
CA GLU A 51 0.36 14.55 -1.04
C GLU A 51 -0.64 15.44 -1.78
N GLU A 52 -1.86 15.54 -1.24
CA GLU A 52 -2.91 16.42 -1.73
C GLU A 52 -3.65 17.03 -0.53
N GLY A 53 -3.34 18.29 -0.24
CA GLY A 53 -3.90 19.00 0.90
C GLY A 53 -3.55 18.32 2.23
N ARG A 54 -4.55 17.68 2.87
CA ARG A 54 -4.39 16.92 4.12
C ARG A 54 -4.40 15.40 3.91
N GLY A 55 -4.39 14.96 2.67
CA GLY A 55 -4.47 13.55 2.29
C GLY A 55 -3.38 13.17 1.30
N ILE A 56 -3.56 11.99 0.71
CA ILE A 56 -2.71 11.47 -0.34
C ILE A 56 -3.59 10.96 -1.48
N ARG A 57 -3.12 11.14 -2.72
CA ARG A 57 -3.69 10.53 -3.92
C ARG A 57 -2.63 9.70 -4.64
N THR A 58 -3.06 8.82 -5.52
CA THR A 58 -2.14 8.13 -6.42
C THR A 58 -2.08 8.82 -7.76
N GLU A 59 -0.90 8.84 -8.39
CA GLU A 59 -0.74 9.30 -9.76
C GLU A 59 0.20 8.44 -10.57
N ALA A 60 0.24 8.67 -11.88
CA ALA A 60 1.20 8.01 -12.74
C ALA A 60 2.61 8.48 -12.39
N PHE A 61 3.52 7.54 -12.13
CA PHE A 61 4.94 7.90 -11.90
C PHE A 61 5.56 8.47 -13.18
N ASP A 62 5.34 7.79 -14.30
CA ASP A 62 5.70 8.23 -15.63
C ASP A 62 4.44 8.42 -16.48
N PRO A 63 3.96 9.65 -16.69
CA PRO A 63 2.74 9.90 -17.47
C PRO A 63 2.78 9.36 -18.90
N SER A 64 3.97 9.16 -19.49
CA SER A 64 4.09 8.63 -20.86
C SER A 64 3.74 7.15 -20.98
N LYS A 65 3.75 6.42 -19.85
CA LYS A 65 3.39 5.01 -19.75
C LYS A 65 1.94 4.77 -19.33
N LEU A 66 1.13 5.83 -19.29
CA LEU A 66 -0.31 5.68 -19.09
C LEU A 66 -0.91 4.96 -20.29
N THR A 67 -1.60 3.87 -20.00
CA THR A 67 -2.43 3.17 -20.97
C THR A 67 -3.87 3.18 -20.46
N ASP A 68 -4.83 3.12 -21.39
CA ASP A 68 -6.23 2.78 -21.06
C ASP A 68 -6.33 1.28 -20.71
#